data_AF-A0AAW2W886-F1
#
_entry.id   AF-A0AAW2W886-F1
#
_cell.length_a   1.000
_cell.length_b   1.000
_cell.length_c   1.000
_cell.angle_alpha   90.00
_cell.angle_beta   90.00
_cell.angle_gamma   90.00
#
_symmetry.space_group_name_H-M   'P 1'
#
loop_
_entity.id
_entity.type
_entity.pdbx_description
1 polymer ?
#
loop_
_entity_poly.entity_id
_entity_poly.type
_entity_poly.pdbx_seq_one_letter_code
_entity_poly.pdbx_strand_id
1 'polypeptide(L)'
;MCWLEHLSLDNETGLDPPGIRVRAVPGLVAADYFAPGYFVWAILIENLARIGYEGKNMYMAAYDWRLSFQNTEARDQTLSRLKSKIELMYATNGYKKVVVVPHSMGVLYFLHFMKWVEAPPPMGGGGSPGWCAKHIKSIMNIGPAFLGVPKAVGNILSAESKDVAFIRAMAPGLLDSEILGLQTLEHVMRVSRTWDSIISLVPKGGEAIWGNLDWSPEEDHVCDSATHRQFDMKGNDTDGRRGFQVQELTKYGRIVSFGKTASEVHSSEFPSLRSQKQGSLHNTTPPPVASCGKVWTEYDDLSRETISKISENKAYTANTLLDLLRTIAPKMMRRAEAHFSHGIADDLDDPKYNDYKYWSNPLETKLPEAPDMEIYCLYGVGIPTERSYVYKESPPGRCKSIPLQIDSSADGNKNGCLKGGVYFVDGDESVPVLSAGFMCAKGWRGKTRFNPSGIATYVREYKHKAPANLLEGRGLESGAHVDIMGNVALIEDVLRVAAGASGVELGGDKIYSDIMKMSEKINIHL
;
A
#
# COMPACT_ATOMS: atom_id res chain seq x y z
N MET A 1 22.49 -13.56 3.39
CA MET A 1 21.91 -13.30 4.73
C MET A 1 22.45 -12.03 5.38
N CYS A 2 23.78 -11.78 5.40
CA CYS A 2 24.36 -10.56 5.99
C CYS A 2 23.72 -9.25 5.49
N TRP A 3 23.33 -9.17 4.22
CA TRP A 3 22.64 -8.01 3.66
C TRP A 3 21.29 -7.71 4.34
N LEU A 4 20.47 -8.75 4.59
CA LEU A 4 19.19 -8.62 5.31
C LEU A 4 19.41 -8.16 6.76
N GLU A 5 20.45 -8.68 7.42
CA GLU A 5 20.81 -8.23 8.78
C GLU A 5 21.20 -6.74 8.82
N HIS A 6 21.95 -6.25 7.81
CA HIS A 6 22.31 -4.83 7.72
C HIS A 6 21.10 -3.94 7.40
N LEU A 7 20.09 -4.46 6.71
CA LEU A 7 18.87 -3.73 6.43
C LEU A 7 17.82 -3.82 7.55
N SER A 8 17.97 -4.73 8.50
CA SER A 8 17.06 -4.84 9.63
C SER A 8 17.14 -3.59 10.50
N LEU A 9 16.01 -3.17 11.06
CA LEU A 9 15.95 -2.19 12.13
C LEU A 9 15.95 -2.90 13.49
N ASP A 10 16.34 -2.18 14.53
CA ASP A 10 16.22 -2.64 15.90
C ASP A 10 14.75 -2.82 16.28
N ASN A 11 14.40 -4.00 16.80
CA ASN A 11 13.01 -4.41 16.99
C ASN A 11 12.31 -3.68 18.16
N GLU A 12 13.04 -2.92 18.98
CA GLU A 12 12.46 -2.11 20.07
C GLU A 12 12.37 -0.63 19.69
N THR A 13 13.42 -0.07 19.09
CA THR A 13 13.53 1.36 18.80
C THR A 13 13.09 1.76 17.39
N GLY A 14 13.08 0.83 16.43
CA GLY A 14 12.82 1.15 15.03
C GLY A 14 13.93 1.97 14.36
N LEU A 15 15.13 1.99 14.95
CA LEU A 15 16.34 2.65 14.42
C LEU A 15 17.38 1.63 13.96
N ASP A 16 18.56 2.08 13.53
CA ASP A 16 19.62 1.16 13.12
C ASP A 16 20.13 0.33 14.33
N PRO A 17 20.38 -0.98 14.18
CA PRO A 17 20.95 -1.80 15.24
C PRO A 17 22.37 -1.35 15.65
N PRO A 18 22.83 -1.67 16.88
CA PRO A 18 24.18 -1.36 17.33
C PRO A 18 25.25 -1.87 16.35
N GLY A 19 26.16 -0.99 15.93
CA GLY A 19 27.24 -1.31 15.01
C GLY A 19 26.87 -1.31 13.51
N ILE A 20 25.60 -1.07 13.17
CA ILE A 20 25.13 -0.95 11.79
C ILE A 20 24.69 0.49 11.53
N ARG A 21 25.02 1.03 10.34
CA ARG A 21 24.56 2.34 9.90
C ARG A 21 24.22 2.30 8.43
N VAL A 22 22.96 2.60 8.10
CA VAL A 22 22.47 2.68 6.72
C VAL A 22 21.87 4.05 6.48
N ARG A 23 22.19 4.68 5.36
CA ARG A 23 21.73 6.04 5.01
C ARG A 23 21.24 6.08 3.58
N ALA A 24 20.20 6.88 3.34
CA ALA A 24 19.72 7.13 1.99
C ALA A 24 20.78 7.84 1.16
N VAL A 25 20.95 7.38 -0.08
CA VAL A 25 21.79 8.07 -1.07
C VAL A 25 21.11 9.40 -1.43
N PRO A 26 21.81 10.53 -1.41
CA PRO A 26 21.23 11.82 -1.79
C PRO A 26 21.28 12.05 -3.31
N GLY A 27 20.39 12.92 -3.81
CA GLY A 27 20.42 13.42 -5.19
C GLY A 27 19.60 12.59 -6.18
N LEU A 28 19.66 12.96 -7.47
CA LEU A 28 18.87 12.33 -8.54
C LEU A 28 19.24 10.85 -8.76
N VAL A 29 20.52 10.50 -8.54
CA VAL A 29 21.04 9.13 -8.63
C VAL A 29 20.41 8.17 -7.61
N ALA A 30 19.70 8.70 -6.62
CA ALA A 30 19.02 7.88 -5.62
C ALA A 30 17.76 7.19 -6.18
N ALA A 31 17.26 7.64 -7.34
CA ALA A 31 15.91 7.31 -7.79
C ALA A 31 15.77 7.20 -9.32
N ASP A 32 16.79 7.50 -10.12
CA ASP A 32 16.73 7.36 -11.57
C ASP A 32 16.56 5.89 -11.99
N TYR A 33 17.53 5.05 -11.61
CA TYR A 33 17.55 3.61 -11.83
C TYR A 33 17.76 2.89 -10.50
N PHE A 34 16.88 1.95 -10.20
CA PHE A 34 16.99 1.14 -8.98
C PHE A 34 17.99 -0.01 -9.15
N ALA A 35 18.08 -0.55 -10.38
CA ALA A 35 19.07 -1.52 -10.81
C ALA A 35 19.34 -1.32 -12.31
N PRO A 36 20.45 -1.83 -12.88
CA PRO A 36 20.69 -1.76 -14.31
C PRO A 36 19.48 -2.28 -15.12
N GLY A 37 18.92 -1.43 -15.98
CA GLY A 37 17.73 -1.76 -16.78
C GLY A 37 16.38 -1.59 -16.07
N TYR A 38 16.35 -1.25 -14.78
CA TYR A 38 15.13 -0.99 -14.01
C TYR A 38 15.01 0.50 -13.69
N PHE A 39 14.39 1.25 -14.61
CA PHE A 39 14.10 2.67 -14.39
C PHE A 39 12.96 2.84 -13.37
N VAL A 40 13.06 3.87 -12.54
CA VAL A 40 11.97 4.33 -11.67
C VAL A 40 11.59 5.75 -12.07
N TRP A 41 12.45 6.73 -11.79
CA TRP A 41 12.17 8.14 -12.12
C TRP A 41 12.87 8.64 -13.38
N ALA A 42 13.79 7.86 -13.96
CA ALA A 42 14.66 8.32 -15.05
C ALA A 42 13.90 8.93 -16.24
N ILE A 43 12.81 8.28 -16.69
CA ILE A 43 12.03 8.76 -17.85
C ILE A 43 11.35 10.10 -17.57
N LEU A 44 10.75 10.25 -16.38
CA LEU A 44 10.13 11.52 -15.98
C LEU A 44 11.18 12.63 -15.82
N ILE A 45 12.33 12.32 -15.21
CA ILE A 45 13.46 13.25 -15.04
C ILE A 45 13.99 13.71 -16.41
N GLU A 46 14.16 12.80 -17.37
CA GLU A 46 14.62 13.15 -18.72
C GLU A 46 13.62 14.09 -19.42
N ASN A 47 12.32 13.78 -19.34
CA ASN A 47 11.29 14.62 -19.95
C ASN A 47 11.20 16.02 -19.32
N LEU A 48 11.34 16.12 -17.99
CA LEU A 48 11.44 17.42 -17.31
C LEU A 48 12.68 18.19 -17.78
N ALA A 49 13.82 17.50 -17.95
CA ALA A 49 15.04 18.13 -18.46
C ALA A 49 14.88 18.69 -19.88
N ARG A 50 14.10 18.02 -20.75
CA ARG A 50 13.80 18.50 -22.11
C ARG A 50 13.06 19.83 -22.15
N ILE A 51 12.27 20.15 -21.11
CA ILE A 51 11.56 21.43 -20.99
C ILE A 51 12.29 22.46 -20.11
N GLY A 52 13.56 22.21 -19.77
CA GLY A 52 14.43 23.17 -19.07
C GLY A 52 14.51 23.01 -17.56
N TYR A 53 14.04 21.89 -16.99
CA TYR A 53 14.37 21.55 -15.60
C TYR A 53 15.80 21.03 -15.49
N GLU A 54 16.46 21.37 -14.41
CA GLU A 54 17.84 21.00 -14.09
C GLU A 54 18.03 20.96 -12.56
N GLY A 55 19.21 20.59 -12.08
CA GLY A 55 19.45 20.38 -10.64
C GLY A 55 19.19 21.61 -9.72
N LYS A 56 19.02 22.81 -10.29
CA LYS A 56 18.70 24.03 -9.54
C LYS A 56 17.19 24.23 -9.29
N ASN A 57 16.33 23.73 -10.17
CA ASN A 57 14.87 23.85 -10.10
C ASN A 57 14.15 22.48 -10.04
N MET A 58 14.91 21.38 -9.97
CA MET A 58 14.45 20.02 -9.74
C MET A 58 15.24 19.38 -8.59
N TYR A 59 14.55 18.69 -7.69
CA TYR A 59 15.15 18.07 -6.51
C TYR A 59 14.50 16.73 -6.19
N MET A 60 15.32 15.71 -5.95
CA MET A 60 14.87 14.40 -5.44
C MET A 60 15.04 14.35 -3.93
N ALA A 61 13.93 14.22 -3.21
CA ALA A 61 13.89 14.12 -1.76
C ALA A 61 14.02 12.65 -1.31
N ALA A 62 15.23 12.11 -1.37
CA ALA A 62 15.51 10.75 -0.90
C ALA A 62 15.51 10.66 0.64
N TYR A 63 14.94 9.58 1.17
CA TYR A 63 14.87 9.31 2.61
C TYR A 63 15.00 7.81 2.89
N ASP A 64 15.26 7.45 4.15
CA ASP A 64 15.31 6.04 4.55
C ASP A 64 13.89 5.51 4.74
N TRP A 65 13.41 4.84 3.71
CA TRP A 65 12.07 4.27 3.63
C TRP A 65 11.82 3.11 4.60
N ARG A 66 12.82 2.63 5.36
CA ARG A 66 12.62 1.58 6.36
C ARG A 66 12.00 2.13 7.65
N LEU A 67 12.32 3.38 7.98
CA LEU A 67 11.97 4.02 9.26
C LEU A 67 10.51 4.48 9.30
N SER A 68 10.01 4.69 10.52
CA SER A 68 8.82 5.51 10.73
C SER A 68 9.07 6.97 10.30
N PHE A 69 8.01 7.67 9.91
CA PHE A 69 8.15 9.01 9.31
C PHE A 69 8.78 10.00 10.28
N GLN A 70 8.37 9.98 11.55
CA GLN A 70 8.96 10.83 12.58
C GLN A 70 10.41 10.42 12.90
N ASN A 71 10.77 9.14 12.84
CA ASN A 71 12.14 8.70 13.06
C ASN A 71 13.10 9.17 11.95
N THR A 72 12.62 9.42 10.73
CA THR A 72 13.46 10.07 9.70
C THR A 72 13.89 11.48 10.12
N GLU A 73 13.01 12.23 10.79
CA GLU A 73 13.36 13.53 11.35
C GLU A 73 14.30 13.38 12.55
N ALA A 74 13.94 12.54 13.52
CA ALA A 74 14.75 12.35 14.72
C ALA A 74 16.19 11.89 14.41
N ARG A 75 16.37 10.98 13.44
CA ARG A 75 17.68 10.41 13.10
C ARG A 75 18.47 11.27 12.11
N ASP A 76 17.83 11.75 11.04
CA ASP A 76 18.53 12.33 9.89
C ASP A 76 18.12 13.77 9.56
N GLN A 77 17.17 14.34 10.31
CA GLN A 77 16.60 15.67 10.08
C GLN A 77 16.00 15.79 8.67
N THR A 78 15.43 14.71 8.16
CA THR A 78 14.96 14.63 6.77
C THR A 78 13.83 15.61 6.47
N LEU A 79 12.86 15.78 7.39
CA LEU A 79 11.73 16.70 7.19
C LEU A 79 12.22 18.15 7.26
N SER A 80 13.14 18.45 8.19
CA SER A 80 13.81 19.74 8.27
C SER A 80 14.58 20.09 7.00
N ARG A 81 15.33 19.13 6.44
CA ARG A 81 16.06 19.33 5.18
C ARG A 81 15.12 19.53 3.99
N LEU A 82 14.00 18.79 3.95
CA LEU A 82 12.97 18.95 2.92
C LEU A 82 12.34 20.34 2.99
N LYS A 83 11.97 20.80 4.19
CA LYS A 83 11.46 22.17 4.42
C LYS A 83 12.43 23.21 3.89
N SER A 84 13.69 23.18 4.34
CA SER A 84 14.70 24.16 3.89
C SER A 84 14.92 24.13 2.38
N LYS A 85 14.85 22.94 1.76
CA LYS A 85 15.02 22.82 0.31
C LYS A 85 13.84 23.42 -0.45
N ILE A 86 12.60 23.21 0.00
CA ILE A 86 11.40 23.80 -0.61
C ILE A 86 11.45 25.33 -0.47
N GLU A 87 11.79 25.86 0.71
CA GLU A 87 11.92 27.31 0.94
C GLU A 87 12.99 27.93 0.04
N LEU A 88 14.15 27.26 -0.12
CA LEU A 88 15.20 27.69 -1.01
C LEU A 88 14.76 27.69 -2.48
N MET A 89 14.10 26.62 -2.93
CA MET A 89 13.59 26.52 -4.31
C MET A 89 12.56 27.61 -4.59
N TYR A 90 11.66 27.88 -3.64
CA TYR A 90 10.70 28.98 -3.73
C TYR A 90 11.41 30.34 -3.86
N ALA A 91 12.35 30.65 -2.96
CA ALA A 91 13.04 31.94 -2.94
C ALA A 91 13.91 32.18 -4.20
N THR A 92 14.56 31.13 -4.70
CA THR A 92 15.50 31.24 -5.84
C THR A 92 14.82 31.12 -7.20
N ASN A 93 13.58 30.64 -7.26
CA ASN A 93 12.80 30.51 -8.50
C ASN A 93 11.77 31.65 -8.67
N GLY A 94 12.09 32.86 -8.19
CA GLY A 94 11.24 34.03 -8.30
C GLY A 94 9.90 33.90 -7.57
N TYR A 95 9.90 33.24 -6.40
CA TYR A 95 8.72 33.03 -5.55
C TYR A 95 7.61 32.22 -6.23
N LYS A 96 7.98 31.38 -7.21
CA LYS A 96 7.07 30.38 -7.77
C LYS A 96 6.95 29.19 -6.82
N LYS A 97 5.71 28.84 -6.49
CA LYS A 97 5.39 27.68 -5.65
C LYS A 97 5.86 26.38 -6.31
N VAL A 98 6.25 25.41 -5.48
CA VAL A 98 6.82 24.12 -5.89
C VAL A 98 5.70 23.13 -6.26
N VAL A 99 5.92 22.36 -7.33
CA VAL A 99 5.12 21.17 -7.66
C VAL A 99 5.79 19.96 -7.03
N VAL A 100 5.04 19.19 -6.25
CA VAL A 100 5.53 18.01 -5.53
C VAL A 100 4.98 16.77 -6.19
N VAL A 101 5.84 15.79 -6.49
CA VAL A 101 5.47 14.55 -7.17
C VAL A 101 5.84 13.34 -6.28
N PRO A 102 5.06 13.03 -5.24
CA PRO A 102 5.29 11.83 -4.43
C PRO A 102 4.71 10.58 -5.11
N HIS A 103 5.31 9.41 -4.83
CA HIS A 103 4.85 8.11 -5.35
C HIS A 103 4.62 7.11 -4.22
N SER A 104 3.56 6.29 -4.32
CA SER A 104 3.29 5.17 -3.42
C SER A 104 3.27 5.59 -1.95
N MET A 105 4.01 4.92 -1.07
CA MET A 105 4.19 5.31 0.34
C MET A 105 4.70 6.74 0.53
N GLY A 106 5.49 7.27 -0.41
CA GLY A 106 5.98 8.65 -0.38
C GLY A 106 4.86 9.68 -0.35
N VAL A 107 3.66 9.32 -0.77
CA VAL A 107 2.45 10.14 -0.66
C VAL A 107 2.03 10.29 0.81
N LEU A 108 2.01 9.20 1.58
CA LEU A 108 1.72 9.25 3.02
C LEU A 108 2.80 10.01 3.78
N TYR A 109 4.06 9.85 3.36
CA TYR A 109 5.20 10.60 3.91
C TYR A 109 5.05 12.11 3.67
N PHE A 110 4.62 12.50 2.47
CA PHE A 110 4.39 13.92 2.18
C PHE A 110 3.15 14.48 2.89
N LEU A 111 2.10 13.67 3.08
CA LEU A 111 0.95 14.04 3.91
C LEU A 111 1.38 14.32 5.36
N HIS A 112 2.24 13.46 5.93
CA HIS A 112 2.87 13.69 7.23
C HIS A 112 3.68 14.98 7.24
N PHE A 113 4.50 15.22 6.22
CA PHE A 113 5.30 16.44 6.08
C PHE A 113 4.44 17.71 6.08
N MET A 114 3.31 17.73 5.38
CA MET A 114 2.42 18.91 5.35
C MET A 114 1.90 19.29 6.73
N LYS A 115 1.58 18.31 7.58
CA LYS A 115 1.21 18.58 8.97
C LYS A 115 2.41 18.94 9.82
N TRP A 116 3.49 18.17 9.70
CA TRP A 116 4.72 18.40 10.44
C TRP A 116 5.24 19.81 10.22
N VAL A 117 5.29 20.31 8.98
CA VAL A 117 5.90 21.59 8.65
C VAL A 117 5.13 22.77 9.25
N GLU A 118 3.80 22.70 9.36
CA GLU A 118 2.98 23.76 9.95
C GLU A 118 2.85 23.64 11.48
N ALA A 119 3.09 22.45 12.04
CA ALA A 119 3.05 22.22 13.48
C ALA A 119 4.19 22.94 14.23
N PRO A 120 3.96 23.39 15.48
CA PRO A 120 4.95 24.10 16.27
C PRO A 120 6.10 23.18 16.74
N PRO A 121 7.33 23.72 16.92
CA PRO A 121 8.41 23.01 17.59
C PRO A 121 8.06 22.67 19.05
N PRO A 122 8.65 21.63 19.65
CA PRO A 122 9.73 20.78 19.10
C PRO A 122 9.22 19.62 18.23
N MET A 123 7.91 19.40 18.13
CA MET A 123 7.35 18.25 17.42
C MET A 123 7.27 18.46 15.90
N GLY A 124 6.89 19.68 15.49
CA GLY A 124 6.78 20.10 14.10
C GLY A 124 7.92 21.02 13.64
N GLY A 125 7.90 21.35 12.36
CA GLY A 125 8.91 22.13 11.66
C GLY A 125 8.80 23.65 11.87
N GLY A 126 7.75 24.17 12.52
CA GLY A 126 7.63 25.59 12.84
C GLY A 126 7.54 26.52 11.62
N GLY A 127 6.87 26.07 10.55
CA GLY A 127 6.58 26.86 9.34
C GLY A 127 5.41 27.83 9.48
N SER A 128 4.67 27.75 10.60
CA SER A 128 3.39 28.44 10.86
C SER A 128 2.24 27.98 9.95
N PRO A 129 0.96 28.21 10.35
CA PRO A 129 -0.18 27.97 9.48
C PRO A 129 -0.06 28.73 8.15
N GLY A 130 -0.35 28.06 7.03
CA GLY A 130 -0.27 28.65 5.69
C GLY A 130 1.10 28.51 5.01
N TRP A 131 2.04 27.78 5.62
CA TRP A 131 3.31 27.44 4.97
C TRP A 131 3.06 26.67 3.66
N CYS A 132 2.13 25.71 3.68
CA CYS A 132 1.77 24.95 2.48
C CYS A 132 1.18 25.87 1.41
N ALA A 133 0.26 26.76 1.78
CA ALA A 133 -0.36 27.72 0.86
C ALA A 133 0.67 28.64 0.18
N LYS A 134 1.72 29.02 0.92
CA LYS A 134 2.79 29.88 0.42
C LYS A 134 3.75 29.17 -0.53
N HIS A 135 4.12 27.92 -0.25
CA HIS A 135 5.25 27.27 -0.92
C HIS A 135 4.85 26.18 -1.92
N ILE A 136 3.64 25.61 -1.84
CA ILE A 136 3.22 24.46 -2.65
C ILE A 136 2.16 24.90 -3.66
N LYS A 137 2.39 24.57 -4.94
CA LYS A 137 1.45 24.81 -6.03
C LYS A 137 0.47 23.65 -6.14
N SER A 138 1.03 22.45 -6.33
CA SER A 138 0.28 21.25 -6.66
C SER A 138 1.00 20.03 -6.11
N ILE A 139 0.22 19.02 -5.71
CA ILE A 139 0.73 17.72 -5.26
C ILE A 139 0.22 16.66 -6.24
N MET A 140 1.14 16.04 -6.97
CA MET A 140 0.88 15.06 -8.02
C MET A 140 1.13 13.66 -7.49
N ASN A 141 0.19 13.13 -6.70
CA ASN A 141 0.36 11.84 -6.03
C ASN A 141 0.25 10.69 -7.03
N ILE A 142 1.35 9.98 -7.30
CA ILE A 142 1.37 8.84 -8.21
C ILE A 142 1.14 7.54 -7.42
N GLY A 143 0.17 6.73 -7.82
CA GLY A 143 -0.20 5.45 -7.16
C GLY A 143 -0.35 5.58 -5.64
N PRO A 144 -1.11 6.56 -5.11
CA PRO A 144 -1.10 6.85 -3.68
C PRO A 144 -1.68 5.71 -2.85
N ALA A 145 -0.96 5.24 -1.83
CA ALA A 145 -1.45 4.22 -0.91
C ALA A 145 -2.22 4.84 0.28
N PHE A 146 -3.13 5.78 0.03
CA PHE A 146 -3.77 6.59 1.09
C PHE A 146 -4.41 5.75 2.19
N LEU A 147 -5.14 4.72 1.80
CA LEU A 147 -5.86 3.84 2.73
C LEU A 147 -5.06 2.58 3.07
N GLY A 148 -3.80 2.46 2.63
CA GLY A 148 -2.99 1.25 2.75
C GLY A 148 -3.25 0.23 1.63
N VAL A 149 -2.53 -0.89 1.67
CA VAL A 149 -2.61 -1.97 0.69
C VAL A 149 -2.74 -3.32 1.42
N PRO A 150 -3.69 -4.19 1.04
CA PRO A 150 -3.80 -5.53 1.60
C PRO A 150 -2.52 -6.36 1.46
N LYS A 151 -1.72 -6.11 0.41
CA LYS A 151 -0.38 -6.69 0.21
C LYS A 151 0.56 -6.61 1.41
N ALA A 152 0.49 -5.53 2.19
CA ALA A 152 1.29 -5.37 3.39
C ALA A 152 0.99 -6.48 4.43
N VAL A 153 -0.24 -6.97 4.46
CA VAL A 153 -0.68 -8.06 5.36
C VAL A 153 -0.01 -9.38 4.98
N GLY A 154 -0.01 -9.73 3.70
CA GLY A 154 0.67 -10.93 3.21
C GLY A 154 2.17 -10.95 3.54
N ASN A 155 2.82 -9.79 3.41
CA ASN A 155 4.22 -9.60 3.79
C ASN A 155 4.48 -9.84 5.29
N ILE A 156 3.61 -9.33 6.16
CA ILE A 156 3.77 -9.45 7.61
C ILE A 156 3.44 -10.88 8.10
N LEU A 157 2.39 -11.50 7.54
CA LEU A 157 1.89 -12.80 7.98
C LEU A 157 2.77 -13.95 7.53
N SER A 158 3.18 -13.95 6.25
CA SER A 158 3.91 -15.08 5.66
C SER A 158 5.06 -14.74 4.73
N ALA A 159 5.33 -13.46 4.45
CA ALA A 159 6.37 -13.04 3.51
C ALA A 159 6.20 -13.58 2.07
N GLU A 160 5.00 -14.08 1.72
CA GLU A 160 4.67 -14.70 0.43
C GLU A 160 4.07 -13.72 -0.60
N SER A 161 3.97 -12.42 -0.30
CA SER A 161 3.42 -11.48 -1.28
C SER A 161 4.33 -11.38 -2.51
N LYS A 162 3.77 -10.91 -3.64
CA LYS A 162 4.50 -10.76 -4.92
C LYS A 162 5.75 -9.86 -4.88
N ASP A 163 6.09 -9.23 -3.74
CA ASP A 163 7.36 -8.51 -3.52
C ASP A 163 8.62 -9.39 -3.60
N VAL A 164 8.45 -10.71 -3.71
CA VAL A 164 9.53 -11.65 -4.07
C VAL A 164 10.27 -11.20 -5.34
N ALA A 165 9.61 -10.55 -6.29
CA ALA A 165 10.26 -9.98 -7.48
C ALA A 165 11.21 -8.81 -7.14
N PHE A 166 10.84 -7.94 -6.19
CA PHE A 166 11.68 -6.84 -5.70
C PHE A 166 12.89 -7.37 -4.93
N ILE A 167 12.70 -8.39 -4.07
CA ILE A 167 13.78 -9.06 -3.35
C ILE A 167 14.73 -9.77 -4.32
N ARG A 168 14.19 -10.44 -5.34
CA ARG A 168 14.98 -11.07 -6.42
C ARG A 168 15.74 -10.03 -7.24
N ALA A 169 15.19 -8.84 -7.46
CA ALA A 169 15.88 -7.75 -8.15
C ALA A 169 17.02 -7.15 -7.29
N MET A 170 16.81 -6.99 -5.97
CA MET A 170 17.83 -6.48 -5.04
C MET A 170 18.94 -7.49 -4.77
N ALA A 171 18.61 -8.78 -4.72
CA ALA A 171 19.55 -9.85 -4.42
C ALA A 171 19.26 -11.08 -5.30
N PRO A 172 19.73 -11.10 -6.56
CA PRO A 172 19.44 -12.16 -7.54
C PRO A 172 19.66 -13.58 -7.00
N GLY A 173 20.74 -13.80 -6.25
CA GLY A 173 21.09 -15.11 -5.69
C GLY A 173 20.41 -15.50 -4.37
N LEU A 174 19.49 -14.69 -3.81
CA LEU A 174 18.88 -14.96 -2.50
C LEU A 174 17.76 -16.02 -2.54
N LEU A 175 17.16 -16.24 -3.71
CA LEU A 175 15.99 -17.11 -3.92
C LEU A 175 16.23 -18.26 -4.89
N ASP A 176 17.47 -18.44 -5.37
CA ASP A 176 17.83 -19.37 -6.45
C ASP A 176 17.99 -20.85 -6.01
N SER A 177 17.61 -21.23 -4.79
CA SER A 177 17.64 -22.65 -4.40
C SER A 177 16.39 -23.10 -3.65
N GLU A 178 15.82 -24.21 -4.11
CA GLU A 178 14.61 -24.83 -3.55
C GLU A 178 14.76 -25.26 -2.08
N ILE A 179 16.00 -25.44 -1.58
CA ILE A 179 16.31 -25.81 -0.20
C ILE A 179 16.50 -24.58 0.71
N LEU A 180 16.97 -23.43 0.17
CA LEU A 180 17.02 -22.17 0.93
C LEU A 180 15.69 -21.40 0.94
N GLY A 181 14.72 -21.72 0.06
CA GLY A 181 13.48 -20.95 -0.07
C GLY A 181 12.72 -20.70 1.24
N LEU A 182 12.55 -21.73 2.08
CA LEU A 182 11.85 -21.63 3.36
C LEU A 182 12.64 -20.84 4.42
N GLN A 183 13.95 -21.07 4.54
CA GLN A 183 14.82 -20.29 5.44
C GLN A 183 14.93 -18.82 5.00
N THR A 184 14.85 -18.56 3.69
CA THR A 184 14.86 -17.20 3.14
C THR A 184 13.57 -16.46 3.52
N LEU A 185 12.40 -17.08 3.43
CA LEU A 185 11.13 -16.46 3.84
C LEU A 185 11.10 -16.10 5.33
N GLU A 186 11.65 -16.92 6.21
CA GLU A 186 11.75 -16.61 7.65
C GLU A 186 12.62 -15.37 7.92
N HIS A 187 13.75 -15.24 7.23
CA HIS A 187 14.58 -14.04 7.36
C HIS A 187 13.91 -12.81 6.74
N VAL A 188 13.28 -12.96 5.58
CA VAL A 188 12.53 -11.87 4.95
C VAL A 188 11.44 -11.39 5.90
N MET A 189 10.65 -12.31 6.47
CA MET A 189 9.63 -11.97 7.47
C MET A 189 10.23 -11.22 8.66
N ARG A 190 11.30 -11.75 9.27
CA ARG A 190 11.97 -11.11 10.41
C ARG A 190 12.37 -9.69 10.07
N VAL A 191 13.00 -9.47 8.91
CA VAL A 191 13.45 -8.13 8.48
C VAL A 191 12.27 -7.22 8.16
N SER A 192 11.28 -7.70 7.40
CA SER A 192 10.08 -6.95 7.04
C SER A 192 9.30 -6.48 8.27
N ARG A 193 9.22 -7.28 9.33
CA ARG A 193 8.59 -6.88 10.60
C ARG A 193 9.37 -5.83 11.38
N THR A 194 10.62 -5.57 11.03
CA THR A 194 11.39 -4.43 11.58
C THR A 194 11.19 -3.14 10.79
N TRP A 195 10.74 -3.22 9.53
CA TRP A 195 10.50 -2.04 8.70
C TRP A 195 9.15 -1.42 9.01
N ASP A 196 9.18 -0.32 9.76
CA ASP A 196 8.00 0.42 10.19
C ASP A 196 7.21 1.01 9.00
N SER A 197 7.83 1.13 7.82
CA SER A 197 7.11 1.46 6.58
C SER A 197 6.07 0.44 6.16
N ILE A 198 6.29 -0.86 6.38
CA ILE A 198 5.33 -1.89 5.96
C ILE A 198 4.04 -1.77 6.76
N ILE A 199 4.14 -1.58 8.08
CA ILE A 199 2.96 -1.43 8.94
C ILE A 199 2.23 -0.08 8.70
N SER A 200 2.94 0.94 8.21
CA SER A 200 2.32 2.20 7.75
C SER A 200 1.38 2.00 6.56
N LEU A 201 1.54 0.89 5.83
CA LEU A 201 0.76 0.56 4.64
C LEU A 201 -0.37 -0.44 4.90
N VAL A 202 -0.60 -0.89 6.13
CA VAL A 202 -1.76 -1.74 6.45
C VAL A 202 -3.07 -0.96 6.24
N PRO A 203 -4.18 -1.62 5.83
CA PRO A 203 -5.50 -1.03 5.67
C PRO A 203 -5.91 -0.06 6.79
N LYS A 204 -6.31 1.16 6.41
CA LYS A 204 -6.81 2.22 7.29
C LYS A 204 -8.31 2.43 7.13
N GLY A 205 -8.97 2.86 8.19
CA GLY A 205 -10.39 3.16 8.23
C GLY A 205 -11.30 1.96 8.49
N GLY A 206 -10.71 0.80 8.79
CA GLY A 206 -11.45 -0.35 9.29
C GLY A 206 -12.53 -0.86 8.34
N GLU A 207 -13.60 -1.42 8.92
CA GLU A 207 -14.73 -1.99 8.18
C GLU A 207 -15.55 -0.96 7.41
N ALA A 208 -15.53 0.32 7.82
CA ALA A 208 -16.23 1.38 7.12
C ALA A 208 -15.66 1.64 5.72
N ILE A 209 -14.34 1.46 5.56
CA ILE A 209 -13.65 1.62 4.28
C ILE A 209 -13.51 0.29 3.55
N TRP A 210 -12.99 -0.73 4.23
CA TRP A 210 -12.58 -1.98 3.59
C TRP A 210 -13.67 -3.04 3.57
N GLY A 211 -14.81 -2.79 4.20
CA GLY A 211 -15.90 -3.76 4.31
C GLY A 211 -15.78 -4.66 5.53
N ASN A 212 -16.86 -5.39 5.80
CA ASN A 212 -16.99 -6.33 6.91
C ASN A 212 -17.02 -7.78 6.39
N LEU A 213 -17.51 -8.72 7.19
CA LEU A 213 -17.54 -10.13 6.80
C LEU A 213 -18.43 -10.44 5.60
N ASP A 214 -19.43 -9.61 5.29
CA ASP A 214 -20.43 -9.91 4.26
C ASP A 214 -20.56 -8.84 3.18
N TRP A 215 -19.92 -7.68 3.38
CA TRP A 215 -20.03 -6.55 2.48
C TRP A 215 -18.68 -5.88 2.23
N SER A 216 -18.50 -5.33 1.03
CA SER A 216 -17.37 -4.48 0.66
C SER A 216 -17.73 -3.53 -0.48
N PRO A 217 -17.08 -2.35 -0.61
CA PRO A 217 -17.32 -1.43 -1.72
C PRO A 217 -17.16 -2.07 -3.10
N GLU A 218 -16.25 -3.05 -3.22
CA GLU A 218 -15.90 -3.74 -4.46
C GLU A 218 -16.79 -4.96 -4.78
N GLU A 219 -17.89 -5.20 -4.06
CA GLU A 219 -18.71 -6.42 -4.22
C GLU A 219 -19.23 -6.66 -5.66
N ASP A 220 -19.41 -5.60 -6.44
CA ASP A 220 -19.86 -5.65 -7.85
C ASP A 220 -18.69 -5.86 -8.84
N HIS A 221 -17.46 -5.97 -8.36
CA HIS A 221 -16.28 -6.11 -9.21
C HIS A 221 -16.30 -7.43 -9.97
N VAL A 222 -16.21 -7.33 -11.29
CA VAL A 222 -16.15 -8.49 -12.19
C VAL A 222 -14.71 -8.72 -12.64
N CYS A 223 -14.15 -9.88 -12.29
CA CYS A 223 -12.83 -10.29 -12.76
C CYS A 223 -12.91 -10.89 -14.15
N ASP A 224 -13.00 -10.03 -15.17
CA ASP A 224 -12.85 -10.48 -16.56
C ASP A 224 -11.38 -10.89 -16.78
N SER A 225 -11.16 -12.16 -17.16
CA SER A 225 -9.88 -12.57 -17.72
C SER A 225 -9.74 -11.87 -19.08
N ALA A 226 -9.16 -10.68 -19.11
CA ALA A 226 -8.79 -10.02 -20.34
C ALA A 226 -7.62 -10.78 -21.01
N THR A 227 -7.95 -11.90 -21.67
CA THR A 227 -7.23 -12.44 -22.82
C THR A 227 -8.30 -12.89 -23.83
N HIS A 228 -8.25 -12.31 -25.03
CA HIS A 228 -9.16 -12.50 -26.18
C HIS A 228 -10.52 -11.77 -26.16
N ARG A 229 -10.50 -10.44 -26.32
CA ARG A 229 -11.44 -9.80 -27.26
C ARG A 229 -10.67 -9.39 -28.52
N GLN A 230 -10.24 -10.40 -29.28
CA GLN A 230 -9.91 -10.20 -30.68
C GLN A 230 -11.22 -10.34 -31.45
N PHE A 231 -11.51 -9.35 -32.29
CA PHE A 231 -12.68 -9.34 -33.17
C PHE A 231 -12.68 -10.58 -34.06
N ASP A 232 -13.51 -11.57 -33.75
CA ASP A 232 -14.00 -12.54 -34.73
C ASP A 232 -15.40 -12.11 -35.18
N MET A 233 -15.45 -11.27 -36.21
CA MET A 233 -16.62 -11.23 -37.08
C MET A 233 -16.60 -12.47 -37.96
N LYS A 234 -17.38 -13.49 -37.59
CA LYS A 234 -18.13 -14.38 -38.51
C LYS A 234 -18.95 -15.43 -37.74
N GLY A 235 -20.26 -15.42 -37.98
CA GLY A 235 -21.04 -16.65 -38.13
C GLY A 235 -22.06 -17.03 -37.05
N ASN A 236 -23.31 -16.66 -37.34
CA ASN A 236 -24.59 -17.35 -37.12
C ASN A 236 -25.17 -17.61 -35.72
N ASP A 237 -26.42 -17.16 -35.60
CA ASP A 237 -27.49 -17.57 -34.69
C ASP A 237 -27.42 -19.04 -34.26
N THR A 238 -27.51 -19.26 -32.95
CA THR A 238 -28.59 -20.07 -32.38
C THR A 238 -28.92 -19.59 -30.97
N ASP A 239 -30.22 -19.40 -30.75
CA ASP A 239 -30.87 -19.09 -29.50
C ASP A 239 -30.58 -20.16 -28.43
N GLY A 240 -30.13 -19.74 -27.26
CA GLY A 240 -29.64 -20.62 -26.20
C GLY A 240 -29.65 -19.92 -24.84
N ARG A 241 -30.81 -19.97 -24.18
CA ARG A 241 -31.06 -19.76 -22.73
C ARG A 241 -29.86 -19.20 -21.94
N ARG A 242 -29.78 -17.87 -21.81
CA ARG A 242 -29.01 -17.23 -20.73
C ARG A 242 -29.68 -17.57 -19.40
N GLY A 243 -29.25 -18.67 -18.78
CA GLY A 243 -29.53 -18.92 -17.38
C GLY A 243 -28.96 -17.76 -16.58
N PHE A 244 -29.81 -17.07 -15.82
CA PHE A 244 -29.39 -16.14 -14.77
C PHE A 244 -28.64 -16.95 -13.70
N GLN A 245 -27.33 -17.14 -13.87
CA GLN A 245 -26.48 -17.51 -12.75
C GLN A 245 -26.33 -16.26 -11.90
N VAL A 246 -27.03 -16.23 -10.75
CA VAL A 246 -26.73 -15.29 -9.68
C VAL A 246 -25.31 -15.63 -9.23
N GLN A 247 -24.33 -14.85 -9.70
CA GLN A 247 -22.97 -14.97 -9.24
C GLN A 247 -22.95 -14.49 -7.79
N GLU A 248 -22.66 -15.40 -6.84
CA GLU A 248 -22.47 -15.02 -5.44
C GLU A 248 -21.40 -13.92 -5.37
N LEU A 249 -21.75 -12.82 -4.69
CA LEU A 249 -20.88 -11.65 -4.57
C LEU A 249 -19.64 -12.02 -3.76
N THR A 250 -18.49 -11.56 -4.23
CA THR A 250 -17.20 -11.85 -3.57
C THR A 250 -17.06 -11.02 -2.30
N LYS A 251 -16.65 -11.66 -1.20
CA LYS A 251 -16.60 -11.05 0.14
C LYS A 251 -15.23 -10.45 0.45
N TYR A 252 -14.89 -9.34 -0.20
CA TYR A 252 -13.57 -8.72 -0.06
C TYR A 252 -13.28 -8.11 1.32
N GLY A 253 -14.30 -7.83 2.14
CA GLY A 253 -14.10 -7.25 3.48
C GLY A 253 -13.38 -8.18 4.47
N ARG A 254 -13.27 -9.47 4.14
CA ARG A 254 -12.41 -10.44 4.81
C ARG A 254 -10.98 -10.30 4.29
N ILE A 255 -10.17 -9.44 4.90
CA ILE A 255 -8.76 -9.22 4.49
C ILE A 255 -7.96 -10.54 4.54
N VAL A 256 -8.20 -11.35 5.57
CA VAL A 256 -7.63 -12.71 5.71
C VAL A 256 -8.74 -13.68 6.06
N SER A 257 -8.80 -14.83 5.39
CA SER A 257 -9.71 -15.94 5.69
C SER A 257 -8.92 -17.24 5.85
N PHE A 258 -9.30 -18.13 6.75
CA PHE A 258 -8.67 -19.42 6.96
C PHE A 258 -9.48 -20.54 6.28
N GLY A 259 -9.00 -20.98 5.13
CA GLY A 259 -9.65 -21.98 4.26
C GLY A 259 -10.69 -21.38 3.31
N LYS A 260 -10.83 -22.00 2.13
CA LYS A 260 -11.71 -21.53 1.04
C LYS A 260 -13.18 -21.40 1.46
N THR A 261 -13.70 -22.36 2.23
CA THR A 261 -15.09 -22.27 2.73
C THR A 261 -15.28 -21.01 3.56
N ALA A 262 -14.31 -20.65 4.40
CA ALA A 262 -14.40 -19.46 5.23
C ALA A 262 -14.32 -18.16 4.43
N SER A 263 -13.79 -18.16 3.20
CA SER A 263 -13.81 -16.98 2.34
C SER A 263 -15.11 -16.83 1.55
N GLU A 264 -15.88 -17.91 1.36
CA GLU A 264 -17.08 -17.93 0.50
C GLU A 264 -18.41 -17.90 1.28
N VAL A 265 -18.55 -18.63 2.41
CA VAL A 265 -19.85 -18.78 3.11
C VAL A 265 -20.32 -17.49 3.79
N HIS A 266 -21.63 -17.30 3.98
CA HIS A 266 -22.14 -16.11 4.71
C HIS A 266 -21.78 -16.17 6.19
N SER A 267 -21.59 -15.01 6.85
CA SER A 267 -21.14 -14.99 8.24
C SER A 267 -22.07 -15.73 9.21
N SER A 268 -23.38 -15.76 8.91
CA SER A 268 -24.40 -16.51 9.65
C SER A 268 -24.17 -18.02 9.67
N GLU A 269 -23.37 -18.57 8.75
CA GLU A 269 -23.04 -20.00 8.66
C GLU A 269 -21.73 -20.35 9.40
N PHE A 270 -21.03 -19.35 9.94
CA PHE A 270 -19.85 -19.58 10.76
C PHE A 270 -20.12 -20.36 12.07
N PRO A 271 -21.26 -20.22 12.77
CA PRO A 271 -21.55 -21.01 13.96
C PRO A 271 -21.76 -22.51 13.68
N SER A 272 -22.36 -22.89 12.54
CA SER A 272 -22.75 -24.27 12.19
C SER A 272 -21.58 -25.20 11.78
N LEU A 273 -20.44 -24.61 11.41
CA LEU A 273 -19.21 -25.33 11.08
C LEU A 273 -18.43 -25.83 12.32
N ARG A 274 -18.93 -25.58 13.56
CA ARG A 274 -18.34 -26.08 14.81
C ARG A 274 -18.57 -27.58 15.06
N SER A 275 -19.50 -28.22 14.36
CA SER A 275 -20.01 -29.54 14.76
C SER A 275 -19.36 -30.74 14.05
N GLN A 276 -18.26 -30.57 13.32
CA GLN A 276 -17.56 -31.69 12.69
C GLN A 276 -16.04 -31.59 12.87
N LYS A 277 -15.58 -31.88 14.09
CA LYS A 277 -14.36 -32.63 14.45
C LYS A 277 -14.01 -32.35 15.91
N GLN A 278 -14.78 -32.92 16.83
CA GLN A 278 -14.32 -33.10 18.20
C GLN A 278 -13.80 -34.54 18.33
N GLY A 279 -12.59 -34.75 17.80
CA GLY A 279 -11.79 -35.94 18.05
C GLY A 279 -10.89 -35.65 19.25
N SER A 280 -11.09 -36.37 20.34
CA SER A 280 -10.26 -36.37 21.54
C SER A 280 -8.77 -36.45 21.19
N LEU A 281 -7.98 -35.42 21.54
CA LEU A 281 -6.51 -35.52 21.58
C LEU A 281 -6.01 -35.36 23.02
N HIS A 282 -5.22 -36.34 23.42
CA HIS A 282 -4.58 -36.47 24.72
C HIS A 282 -3.71 -35.27 25.10
N ASN A 283 -3.75 -34.90 26.38
CA ASN A 283 -2.74 -34.09 27.04
C ASN A 283 -1.39 -34.82 27.01
N THR A 284 -0.54 -34.46 26.06
CA THR A 284 0.90 -34.70 26.13
C THR A 284 1.61 -33.39 25.92
N THR A 285 2.30 -32.91 26.95
CA THR A 285 3.23 -31.78 26.89
C THR A 285 4.25 -32.07 25.80
N PRO A 286 4.33 -31.28 24.70
CA PRO A 286 5.36 -31.48 23.70
C PRO A 286 6.71 -31.08 24.30
N PRO A 287 7.81 -31.78 23.98
CA PRO A 287 9.13 -31.29 24.32
C PRO A 287 9.37 -29.93 23.64
N PRO A 288 10.23 -29.07 24.21
CA PRO A 288 10.63 -27.83 23.53
C PRO A 288 11.12 -28.16 22.13
N VAL A 289 10.63 -27.41 21.15
CA VAL A 289 10.94 -27.60 19.73
C VAL A 289 12.47 -27.59 19.58
N ALA A 290 13.04 -28.75 19.25
CA ALA A 290 14.46 -28.86 18.96
C ALA A 290 14.77 -27.95 17.74
N SER A 291 15.48 -26.86 18.00
CA SER A 291 15.89 -25.87 17.01
C SER A 291 16.71 -26.52 15.90
N CYS A 292 16.08 -26.76 14.76
CA CYS A 292 16.76 -27.07 13.52
C CYS A 292 16.95 -25.76 12.73
N GLY A 293 17.96 -24.96 13.10
CA GLY A 293 18.44 -23.83 12.29
C GLY A 293 18.11 -22.42 12.79
N LYS A 294 19.19 -21.74 13.19
CA LYS A 294 19.59 -20.32 13.31
C LYS A 294 18.63 -19.11 13.28
N VAL A 295 17.38 -19.17 12.81
CA VAL A 295 16.50 -17.98 12.72
C VAL A 295 15.41 -18.04 13.78
N TRP A 296 15.30 -16.97 14.57
CA TRP A 296 14.22 -16.78 15.53
C TRP A 296 13.24 -15.74 14.98
N THR A 297 11.97 -16.09 14.94
CA THR A 297 10.85 -15.21 14.59
C THR A 297 9.87 -15.15 15.77
N GLU A 298 8.98 -14.16 15.83
CA GLU A 298 7.99 -14.08 16.90
C GLU A 298 7.01 -15.28 16.90
N TYR A 299 6.91 -16.04 15.80
CA TYR A 299 6.14 -17.29 15.79
C TYR A 299 6.77 -18.38 16.67
N ASP A 300 8.08 -18.36 16.89
CA ASP A 300 8.76 -19.29 17.81
C ASP A 300 8.35 -19.08 19.28
N ASP A 301 7.86 -17.88 19.61
CA ASP A 301 7.36 -17.53 20.95
C ASP A 301 5.87 -17.91 21.15
N LEU A 302 5.15 -18.31 20.08
CA LEU A 302 3.73 -18.67 20.15
C LEU A 302 3.54 -20.18 20.37
N SER A 303 2.55 -20.53 21.20
CA SER A 303 2.11 -21.91 21.34
C SER A 303 1.32 -22.35 20.10
N ARG A 304 1.36 -23.66 19.81
CA ARG A 304 0.52 -24.26 18.75
C ARG A 304 -0.97 -24.01 19.00
N GLU A 305 -1.40 -24.05 20.25
CA GLU A 305 -2.79 -23.75 20.60
C GLU A 305 -3.19 -22.32 20.20
N THR A 306 -2.27 -21.35 20.34
CA THR A 306 -2.52 -19.97 19.89
C THR A 306 -2.60 -19.90 18.37
N ILE A 307 -1.71 -20.58 17.65
CA ILE A 307 -1.74 -20.65 16.18
C ILE A 307 -3.03 -21.30 15.68
N SER A 308 -3.45 -22.42 16.29
CA SER A 308 -4.71 -23.07 15.94
C SER A 308 -5.93 -22.20 16.30
N LYS A 309 -5.91 -21.45 17.41
CA LYS A 309 -6.97 -20.47 17.72
C LYS A 309 -7.05 -19.35 16.67
N ILE A 310 -5.91 -18.92 16.13
CA ILE A 310 -5.87 -17.94 15.05
C ILE A 310 -6.50 -18.52 13.78
N SER A 311 -6.19 -19.77 13.41
CA SER A 311 -6.77 -20.40 12.22
C SER A 311 -8.24 -20.79 12.41
N GLU A 312 -8.66 -21.09 13.65
CA GLU A 312 -10.07 -21.29 14.03
C GLU A 312 -10.89 -20.00 13.92
N ASN A 313 -10.26 -18.84 14.08
CA ASN A 313 -10.85 -17.55 13.75
C ASN A 313 -10.89 -17.41 12.23
N LYS A 314 -12.00 -17.91 11.67
CA LYS A 314 -12.23 -18.12 10.24
C LYS A 314 -11.90 -16.95 9.33
N ALA A 315 -12.12 -15.72 9.76
CA ALA A 315 -11.86 -14.53 8.95
C ALA A 315 -11.56 -13.31 9.81
N TYR A 316 -10.68 -12.46 9.29
CA TYR A 316 -10.24 -11.20 9.88
C TYR A 316 -10.57 -10.06 8.92
N THR A 317 -11.29 -9.06 9.42
CA THR A 317 -11.58 -7.78 8.76
C THR A 317 -10.45 -6.79 9.00
N ALA A 318 -10.49 -5.61 8.39
CA ALA A 318 -9.49 -4.57 8.64
C ALA A 318 -9.38 -4.16 10.13
N ASN A 319 -10.48 -4.25 10.90
CA ASN A 319 -10.48 -3.97 12.34
C ASN A 319 -9.79 -5.08 13.14
N THR A 320 -10.26 -6.32 12.98
CA THR A 320 -9.78 -7.47 13.76
C THR A 320 -8.38 -7.93 13.34
N LEU A 321 -7.93 -7.54 12.15
CA LEU A 321 -6.56 -7.76 11.68
C LEU A 321 -5.52 -7.13 12.62
N LEU A 322 -5.75 -5.94 13.16
CA LEU A 322 -4.77 -5.31 14.05
C LEU A 322 -4.59 -6.11 15.35
N ASP A 323 -5.66 -6.72 15.87
CA ASP A 323 -5.60 -7.64 17.02
C ASP A 323 -4.82 -8.91 16.70
N LEU A 324 -4.98 -9.45 15.49
CA LEU A 324 -4.16 -10.55 15.00
C LEU A 324 -2.67 -10.13 14.98
N LEU A 325 -2.36 -8.97 14.43
CA LEU A 325 -0.98 -8.46 14.37
C LEU A 325 -0.37 -8.24 15.76
N ARG A 326 -1.14 -7.75 16.74
CA ARG A 326 -0.71 -7.62 18.14
C ARG A 326 -0.32 -8.96 18.75
N THR A 327 -1.01 -10.03 18.35
CA THR A 327 -0.74 -11.39 18.82
C THR A 327 0.53 -11.96 18.18
N ILE A 328 0.69 -11.83 16.86
CA ILE A 328 1.77 -12.52 16.12
C ILE A 328 3.08 -11.71 16.00
N ALA A 329 3.02 -10.40 16.17
CA ALA A 329 4.14 -9.48 16.00
C ALA A 329 4.05 -8.32 17.01
N PRO A 330 4.02 -8.59 18.33
CA PRO A 330 3.77 -7.58 19.36
C PRO A 330 4.83 -6.47 19.38
N LYS A 331 6.09 -6.79 19.07
CA LYS A 331 7.18 -5.80 19.04
C LYS A 331 7.01 -4.79 17.92
N MET A 332 6.69 -5.27 16.71
CA MET A 332 6.35 -4.42 15.57
C MET A 332 5.13 -3.56 15.88
N MET A 333 4.07 -4.13 16.46
CA MET A 333 2.86 -3.37 16.80
C MET A 333 3.10 -2.28 17.84
N ARG A 334 3.93 -2.53 18.87
CA ARG A 334 4.31 -1.47 19.84
C ARG A 334 4.97 -0.27 19.17
N ARG A 335 5.88 -0.50 18.20
CA ARG A 335 6.49 0.59 17.43
C ARG A 335 5.48 1.27 16.51
N ALA A 336 4.66 0.47 15.83
CA ALA A 336 3.63 0.96 14.92
C ALA A 336 2.65 1.89 15.63
N GLU A 337 2.14 1.51 16.79
CA GLU A 337 1.15 2.28 17.56
C GLU A 337 1.71 3.57 18.18
N ALA A 338 3.04 3.67 18.28
CA ALA A 338 3.73 4.90 18.65
C ALA A 338 3.86 5.89 17.49
N HIS A 339 3.84 5.42 16.23
CA HIS A 339 4.16 6.25 15.07
C HIS A 339 3.04 6.38 14.03
N PHE A 340 2.05 5.49 14.07
CA PHE A 340 1.02 5.39 13.05
C PHE A 340 -0.35 5.15 13.67
N SER A 341 -1.35 5.39 12.83
CA SER A 341 -2.75 5.19 13.12
C SER A 341 -3.46 4.63 11.89
N HIS A 342 -4.53 3.89 12.14
CA HIS A 342 -5.27 3.14 11.11
C HIS A 342 -6.78 3.34 11.24
N GLY A 343 -7.21 4.30 12.07
CA GLY A 343 -8.61 4.54 12.39
C GLY A 343 -9.29 5.54 11.45
N ILE A 344 -10.43 6.04 11.91
CA ILE A 344 -11.16 7.19 11.36
C ILE A 344 -11.42 8.13 12.53
N ALA A 345 -11.21 9.43 12.32
CA ALA A 345 -11.48 10.39 13.37
C ALA A 345 -12.99 10.61 13.57
N ASP A 346 -13.46 10.47 14.81
CA ASP A 346 -14.82 10.89 15.18
C ASP A 346 -14.95 12.41 15.10
N ASP A 347 -14.00 13.13 15.70
CA ASP A 347 -13.91 14.60 15.69
C ASP A 347 -12.47 15.03 15.40
N LEU A 348 -12.21 15.64 14.24
CA LEU A 348 -10.86 16.06 13.83
C LEU A 348 -10.35 17.29 14.62
N ASP A 349 -11.19 17.92 15.43
CA ASP A 349 -10.80 19.01 16.32
C ASP A 349 -10.33 18.52 17.71
N ASP A 350 -10.43 17.22 17.98
CA ASP A 350 -9.85 16.61 19.19
C ASP A 350 -8.32 16.86 19.24
N PRO A 351 -7.80 17.47 20.33
CA PRO A 351 -6.38 17.79 20.46
C PRO A 351 -5.43 16.61 20.26
N LYS A 352 -5.89 15.35 20.42
CA LYS A 352 -5.06 14.16 20.17
C LYS A 352 -4.54 14.09 18.73
N TYR A 353 -5.28 14.60 17.74
CA TYR A 353 -4.88 14.59 16.33
C TYR A 353 -3.75 15.59 16.02
N ASN A 354 -3.34 16.40 17.00
CA ASN A 354 -2.11 17.18 16.92
C ASN A 354 -0.85 16.32 17.12
N ASP A 355 -0.96 15.06 17.52
CA ASP A 355 0.19 14.15 17.61
C ASP A 355 0.61 13.61 16.23
N TYR A 356 1.92 13.48 16.02
CA TYR A 356 2.51 13.05 14.75
C TYR A 356 2.06 11.66 14.30
N LYS A 357 1.60 10.79 15.21
CA LYS A 357 1.10 9.45 14.85
C LYS A 357 -0.12 9.47 13.91
N TYR A 358 -0.85 10.58 13.87
CA TYR A 358 -2.07 10.73 13.06
C TYR A 358 -1.83 11.42 11.71
N TRP A 359 -0.70 12.10 11.54
CA TRP A 359 -0.46 13.01 10.42
C TRP A 359 -0.30 12.32 9.07
N SER A 360 -0.01 11.02 9.05
CA SER A 360 0.05 10.21 7.84
C SER A 360 -1.27 9.52 7.48
N ASN A 361 -2.27 9.53 8.37
CA ASN A 361 -3.56 8.93 8.09
C ASN A 361 -4.53 9.98 7.52
N PRO A 362 -4.92 9.90 6.24
CA PRO A 362 -5.82 10.87 5.61
C PRO A 362 -7.24 10.89 6.21
N LEU A 363 -7.60 9.87 7.00
CA LEU A 363 -8.88 9.77 7.72
C LEU A 363 -8.81 10.29 9.17
N GLU A 364 -7.64 10.71 9.64
CA GLU A 364 -7.41 11.25 10.98
C GLU A 364 -6.64 12.58 10.93
N THR A 365 -6.56 13.21 9.75
CA THR A 365 -5.88 14.48 9.57
C THR A 365 -6.61 15.41 8.60
N LYS A 366 -6.53 16.72 8.85
CA LYS A 366 -7.08 17.77 7.97
C LYS A 366 -6.04 18.18 6.92
N LEU A 367 -6.44 18.41 5.69
CA LEU A 367 -5.59 19.14 4.74
C LEU A 367 -5.29 20.56 5.24
N PRO A 368 -4.17 21.18 4.82
CA PRO A 368 -3.80 22.52 5.24
C PRO A 368 -4.77 23.60 4.71
N GLU A 369 -4.71 24.78 5.31
CA GLU A 369 -5.44 25.96 4.84
C GLU A 369 -4.75 26.56 3.61
N ALA A 370 -5.00 25.96 2.43
CA ALA A 370 -4.30 26.29 1.18
C ALA A 370 -5.25 26.24 -0.04
N PRO A 371 -6.26 27.13 -0.14
CA PRO A 371 -7.31 27.05 -1.15
C PRO A 371 -6.81 27.13 -2.61
N ASP A 372 -5.67 27.79 -2.85
CA ASP A 372 -5.06 27.90 -4.19
C ASP A 372 -4.19 26.68 -4.57
N MET A 373 -4.01 25.72 -3.66
CA MET A 373 -3.26 24.50 -3.94
C MET A 373 -4.15 23.49 -4.68
N GLU A 374 -3.54 22.61 -5.46
CA GLU A 374 -4.25 21.51 -6.12
C GLU A 374 -3.67 20.16 -5.70
N ILE A 375 -4.53 19.15 -5.54
CA ILE A 375 -4.14 17.78 -5.22
C ILE A 375 -4.64 16.85 -6.33
N TYR A 376 -3.73 16.05 -6.87
CA TYR A 376 -4.03 15.07 -7.89
C TYR A 376 -3.79 13.66 -7.35
N CYS A 377 -4.72 12.76 -7.60
CA CYS A 377 -4.54 11.32 -7.45
C CYS A 377 -4.36 10.71 -8.84
N LEU A 378 -3.11 10.37 -9.18
CA LEU A 378 -2.68 9.85 -10.48
C LEU A 378 -2.40 8.34 -10.33
N TYR A 379 -3.20 7.46 -10.89
CA TYR A 379 -2.98 6.01 -10.70
C TYR A 379 -3.44 5.15 -11.88
N GLY A 380 -2.87 3.95 -11.97
CA GLY A 380 -3.20 3.00 -13.00
C GLY A 380 -4.46 2.22 -12.68
N VAL A 381 -5.15 1.77 -13.72
CA VAL A 381 -6.37 0.96 -13.61
C VAL A 381 -6.39 -0.12 -14.69
N GLY A 382 -7.20 -1.16 -14.46
CA GLY A 382 -7.34 -2.32 -15.32
C GLY A 382 -6.34 -3.43 -15.03
N ILE A 383 -5.66 -3.41 -13.88
CA ILE A 383 -4.69 -4.45 -13.50
C ILE A 383 -5.18 -5.20 -12.26
N PRO A 384 -5.25 -6.54 -12.29
CA PRO A 384 -5.58 -7.34 -11.11
C PRO A 384 -4.64 -7.04 -9.93
N THR A 385 -5.21 -6.54 -8.84
CA THR A 385 -4.49 -6.05 -7.66
C THR A 385 -4.95 -6.75 -6.40
N GLU A 386 -4.01 -7.14 -5.53
CA GLU A 386 -4.29 -7.97 -4.35
C GLU A 386 -5.23 -7.28 -3.35
N ARG A 387 -6.31 -7.97 -2.96
CA ARG A 387 -7.37 -7.42 -2.11
C ARG A 387 -7.58 -8.15 -0.79
N SER A 388 -7.48 -9.47 -0.81
CA SER A 388 -7.59 -10.34 0.36
C SER A 388 -6.99 -11.71 0.13
N TYR A 389 -6.78 -12.46 1.20
CA TYR A 389 -6.03 -13.72 1.19
C TYR A 389 -6.80 -14.86 1.86
N VAL A 390 -6.67 -16.05 1.28
CA VAL A 390 -7.05 -17.33 1.87
C VAL A 390 -5.79 -17.99 2.40
N TYR A 391 -5.74 -18.19 3.71
CA TYR A 391 -4.64 -18.80 4.44
C TYR A 391 -4.99 -20.21 4.89
N LYS A 392 -3.94 -21.00 5.15
CA LYS A 392 -4.00 -22.30 5.82
C LYS A 392 -2.89 -22.41 6.85
N GLU A 393 -3.09 -23.30 7.83
CA GLU A 393 -2.04 -23.70 8.75
C GLU A 393 -1.09 -24.69 8.06
N SER A 394 0.22 -24.51 8.23
CA SER A 394 1.20 -25.43 7.68
C SER A 394 1.22 -26.76 8.47
N PRO A 395 1.44 -27.92 7.81
CA PRO A 395 1.47 -29.20 8.50
C PRO A 395 2.57 -29.25 9.57
N PRO A 396 2.35 -29.98 10.68
CA PRO A 396 3.37 -30.13 11.72
C PRO A 396 4.55 -30.98 11.19
N GLY A 397 5.65 -30.32 10.82
CA GLY A 397 6.88 -30.95 10.32
C GLY A 397 8.10 -30.76 11.24
N ARG A 398 9.12 -31.61 11.06
CA ARG A 398 10.45 -31.43 11.67
C ARG A 398 11.24 -30.46 10.77
N CYS A 399 11.63 -29.32 11.33
CA CYS A 399 12.28 -28.14 10.72
C CYS A 399 11.29 -27.06 10.27
N LYS A 400 11.52 -25.85 10.78
CA LYS A 400 10.59 -24.71 10.86
C LYS A 400 10.04 -24.30 9.49
N SER A 401 8.72 -24.08 9.46
CA SER A 401 8.02 -23.38 8.39
C SER A 401 7.16 -22.32 9.04
N ILE A 402 7.01 -21.17 8.39
CA ILE A 402 6.04 -20.15 8.81
C ILE A 402 4.67 -20.83 8.98
N PRO A 403 4.02 -20.71 10.16
CA PRO A 403 2.85 -21.51 10.50
C PRO A 403 1.59 -21.15 9.71
N LEU A 404 1.48 -19.91 9.25
CA LEU A 404 0.37 -19.41 8.44
C LEU A 404 0.89 -19.20 7.02
N GLN A 405 0.30 -19.87 6.04
CA GLN A 405 0.71 -19.76 4.63
C GLN A 405 -0.50 -19.47 3.74
N ILE A 406 -0.28 -18.73 2.66
CA ILE A 406 -1.32 -18.53 1.64
C ILE A 406 -1.68 -19.91 1.07
N ASP A 407 -2.97 -20.23 1.05
CA ASP A 407 -3.46 -21.47 0.48
C ASP A 407 -3.49 -21.38 -1.04
N SER A 408 -2.35 -21.66 -1.68
CA SER A 408 -2.23 -21.70 -3.14
C SER A 408 -3.15 -22.71 -3.83
N SER A 409 -3.77 -23.64 -3.09
CA SER A 409 -4.77 -24.57 -3.63
C SER A 409 -6.20 -24.00 -3.65
N ALA A 410 -6.42 -22.86 -2.98
CA ALA A 410 -7.69 -22.15 -3.00
C ALA A 410 -7.79 -21.32 -4.30
N ASP A 411 -8.33 -21.94 -5.34
CA ASP A 411 -8.64 -21.30 -6.61
C ASP A 411 -10.16 -21.13 -6.82
N GLY A 412 -10.54 -20.01 -7.43
CA GLY A 412 -11.89 -19.79 -7.92
C GLY A 412 -12.15 -20.51 -9.25
N ASN A 413 -13.35 -20.31 -9.81
CA ASN A 413 -13.64 -20.73 -11.18
C ASN A 413 -12.69 -20.02 -12.18
N LYS A 414 -12.58 -20.49 -13.42
CA LYS A 414 -11.65 -19.93 -14.43
C LYS A 414 -11.78 -18.41 -14.64
N ASN A 415 -12.97 -17.85 -14.40
CA ASN A 415 -13.27 -16.41 -14.51
C ASN A 415 -13.51 -15.76 -13.13
N GLY A 416 -13.09 -16.41 -12.04
CA GLY A 416 -13.24 -15.94 -10.67
C GLY A 416 -12.11 -15.00 -10.26
N CYS A 417 -12.40 -14.21 -9.22
CA CYS A 417 -11.44 -13.27 -8.64
C CYS A 417 -10.41 -13.91 -7.72
N LEU A 418 -10.64 -15.16 -7.29
CA LEU A 418 -9.71 -15.93 -6.46
C LEU A 418 -8.73 -16.71 -7.34
N LYS A 419 -7.43 -16.43 -7.20
CA LYS A 419 -6.34 -17.16 -7.86
C LYS A 419 -5.19 -17.39 -6.88
N GLY A 420 -4.81 -18.65 -6.70
CA GLY A 420 -3.70 -19.07 -5.84
C GLY A 420 -3.84 -18.59 -4.39
N GLY A 421 -5.05 -18.62 -3.84
CA GLY A 421 -5.32 -18.14 -2.48
C GLY A 421 -5.39 -16.62 -2.33
N VAL A 422 -5.39 -15.86 -3.44
CA VAL A 422 -5.47 -14.39 -3.41
C VAL A 422 -6.68 -13.91 -4.19
N TYR A 423 -7.49 -13.06 -3.58
CA TYR A 423 -8.56 -12.34 -4.28
C TYR A 423 -8.02 -11.05 -4.88
N PHE A 424 -8.40 -10.79 -6.13
CA PHE A 424 -7.98 -9.60 -6.87
C PHE A 424 -9.13 -8.65 -7.14
N VAL A 425 -8.83 -7.35 -7.15
CA VAL A 425 -9.72 -6.26 -7.59
C VAL A 425 -9.01 -5.35 -8.59
N ASP A 426 -9.71 -4.34 -9.11
CA ASP A 426 -9.10 -3.33 -9.96
C ASP A 426 -8.07 -2.46 -9.20
N GLY A 427 -6.99 -2.11 -9.88
CA GLY A 427 -5.88 -1.30 -9.34
C GLY A 427 -4.70 -1.23 -10.29
N ASP A 428 -3.53 -0.96 -9.73
CA ASP A 428 -2.28 -0.75 -10.46
C ASP A 428 -1.25 -1.87 -10.27
N GLU A 429 -1.69 -3.10 -9.91
CA GLU A 429 -0.89 -4.27 -9.48
C GLU A 429 -0.53 -4.26 -7.99
N SER A 430 -0.36 -3.08 -7.37
CA SER A 430 0.08 -2.97 -5.97
C SER A 430 -0.97 -2.30 -5.07
N VAL A 431 -1.57 -1.22 -5.55
CA VAL A 431 -2.52 -0.38 -4.82
C VAL A 431 -3.91 -0.54 -5.44
N PRO A 432 -4.90 -1.05 -4.68
CA PRO A 432 -6.28 -1.11 -5.14
C PRO A 432 -6.83 0.28 -5.45
N VAL A 433 -7.71 0.39 -6.46
CA VAL A 433 -8.40 1.64 -6.83
C VAL A 433 -9.03 2.33 -5.61
N LEU A 434 -9.64 1.55 -4.71
CA LEU A 434 -10.23 2.07 -3.48
C LEU A 434 -9.20 2.90 -2.68
N SER A 435 -8.01 2.35 -2.46
CA SER A 435 -6.95 3.02 -1.69
C SER A 435 -6.36 4.23 -2.41
N ALA A 436 -6.19 4.14 -3.73
CA ALA A 436 -5.62 5.22 -4.53
C ALA A 436 -6.59 6.39 -4.76
N GLY A 437 -7.88 6.08 -4.92
CA GLY A 437 -8.85 7.04 -5.43
C GLY A 437 -9.75 7.67 -4.37
N PHE A 438 -10.09 6.97 -3.28
CA PHE A 438 -11.19 7.36 -2.40
C PHE A 438 -11.07 8.78 -1.84
N MET A 439 -9.86 9.17 -1.42
CA MET A 439 -9.63 10.50 -0.85
C MET A 439 -9.88 11.61 -1.88
N CYS A 440 -9.36 11.52 -3.11
CA CYS A 440 -9.65 12.53 -4.14
C CYS A 440 -11.08 12.43 -4.68
N ALA A 441 -11.67 11.24 -4.75
CA ALA A 441 -13.00 11.02 -5.29
C ALA A 441 -14.11 11.57 -4.38
N LYS A 442 -13.96 11.38 -3.05
CA LYS A 442 -14.98 11.71 -2.06
C LYS A 442 -14.42 12.36 -0.79
N GLY A 443 -13.38 11.79 -0.15
CA GLY A 443 -12.91 12.25 1.17
C GLY A 443 -12.48 13.71 1.22
N TRP A 444 -11.84 14.20 0.17
CA TRP A 444 -11.35 15.57 -0.01
C TRP A 444 -12.07 16.31 -1.14
N ARG A 445 -13.15 15.74 -1.68
CA ARG A 445 -13.87 16.35 -2.80
C ARG A 445 -14.69 17.54 -2.30
N GLY A 446 -14.33 18.74 -2.75
CA GLY A 446 -14.95 19.97 -2.27
C GLY A 446 -14.58 20.26 -0.81
N LYS A 447 -15.47 20.94 -0.08
CA LYS A 447 -15.25 21.27 1.33
C LYS A 447 -15.83 20.16 2.21
N THR A 448 -14.93 19.46 2.91
CA THR A 448 -15.25 18.38 3.85
C THR A 448 -14.50 18.63 5.17
N ARG A 449 -14.79 17.86 6.22
CA ARG A 449 -14.03 17.83 7.47
C ARG A 449 -12.56 17.51 7.26
N PHE A 450 -12.23 16.72 6.23
CA PHE A 450 -10.85 16.36 5.85
C PHE A 450 -10.22 17.42 4.94
N ASN A 451 -11.01 18.20 4.21
CA ASN A 451 -10.57 19.30 3.34
C ASN A 451 -11.30 20.62 3.68
N PRO A 452 -10.98 21.24 4.85
CA PRO A 452 -11.73 22.40 5.35
C PRO A 452 -11.59 23.65 4.49
N SER A 453 -10.47 23.80 3.78
CA SER A 453 -10.18 24.91 2.88
C SER A 453 -10.73 24.71 1.46
N GLY A 454 -11.23 23.51 1.14
CA GLY A 454 -11.78 23.20 -0.18
C GLY A 454 -10.74 23.16 -1.29
N ILE A 455 -9.52 22.71 -0.99
CA ILE A 455 -8.45 22.45 -1.97
C ILE A 455 -9.01 21.67 -3.16
N ALA A 456 -8.73 22.12 -4.38
CA ALA A 456 -9.18 21.44 -5.58
C ALA A 456 -8.53 20.05 -5.68
N THR A 457 -9.36 19.03 -5.87
CA THR A 457 -8.94 17.63 -5.97
C THR A 457 -9.35 17.01 -7.29
N TYR A 458 -8.42 16.29 -7.92
CA TYR A 458 -8.60 15.67 -9.22
C TYR A 458 -8.21 14.19 -9.20
N VAL A 459 -9.04 13.34 -9.79
CA VAL A 459 -8.73 11.94 -10.05
C VAL A 459 -8.31 11.80 -11.51
N ARG A 460 -7.10 11.28 -11.76
CA ARG A 460 -6.65 10.98 -13.13
C ARG A 460 -6.14 9.56 -13.22
N GLU A 461 -6.90 8.75 -13.94
CA GLU A 461 -6.63 7.34 -14.14
C GLU A 461 -5.95 7.07 -15.48
N TYR A 462 -5.06 6.08 -15.48
CA TYR A 462 -4.30 5.66 -16.65
C TYR A 462 -4.59 4.19 -16.91
N LYS A 463 -5.40 3.94 -17.94
CA LYS A 463 -5.80 2.58 -18.32
C LYS A 463 -4.57 1.81 -18.80
N HIS A 464 -4.27 0.70 -18.14
CA HIS A 464 -3.16 -0.15 -18.50
C HIS A 464 -3.35 -0.75 -19.89
N LYS A 465 -2.29 -0.66 -20.70
CA LYS A 465 -2.12 -1.46 -21.92
C LYS A 465 -0.79 -2.20 -21.82
N ALA A 466 -0.87 -3.52 -21.90
CA ALA A 466 0.33 -4.35 -21.95
C ALA A 466 1.14 -3.99 -23.21
N PRO A 467 2.49 -3.98 -23.13
CA PRO A 467 3.34 -3.79 -24.30
C PRO A 467 3.02 -4.86 -25.35
N ALA A 468 2.99 -4.47 -26.62
CA ALA A 468 2.61 -5.37 -27.71
C ALA A 468 3.64 -6.50 -27.87
N ASN A 469 4.92 -6.21 -27.59
CA ASN A 469 6.05 -7.10 -27.80
C ASN A 469 7.07 -6.96 -26.65
N LEU A 470 7.85 -8.03 -26.37
CA LEU A 470 8.92 -8.02 -25.35
C LEU A 470 10.00 -6.95 -25.59
N LEU A 471 10.16 -6.49 -26.84
CA LEU A 471 11.11 -5.45 -27.25
C LEU A 471 10.67 -4.02 -26.81
N GLU A 472 9.39 -3.79 -26.54
CA GLU A 472 8.89 -2.48 -26.05
C GLU A 472 9.19 -2.24 -24.56
N GLY A 473 9.79 -3.22 -23.87
CA GLY A 473 10.12 -3.10 -22.45
C GLY A 473 8.87 -2.89 -21.59
N ARG A 474 8.88 -1.88 -20.71
CA ARG A 474 7.83 -1.61 -19.70
C ARG A 474 6.57 -0.89 -20.24
N GLY A 475 6.47 -0.67 -21.57
CA GLY A 475 5.27 -0.15 -22.24
C GLY A 475 4.96 1.33 -21.97
N LEU A 476 4.78 2.13 -23.03
CA LEU A 476 4.53 3.58 -22.96
C LEU A 476 3.15 3.96 -22.40
N GLU A 477 2.24 2.99 -22.30
CA GLU A 477 0.88 3.15 -21.78
C GLU A 477 0.62 2.19 -20.59
N SER A 478 1.68 1.72 -19.93
CA SER A 478 1.54 0.87 -18.75
C SER A 478 0.94 1.64 -17.60
N GLY A 479 -0.09 1.07 -16.97
CA GLY A 479 -0.64 1.51 -15.69
C GLY A 479 -0.07 0.77 -14.49
N ALA A 480 0.95 -0.07 -14.63
CA ALA A 480 1.48 -0.82 -13.49
C ALA A 480 2.19 0.12 -12.51
N HIS A 481 2.17 -0.22 -11.22
CA HIS A 481 2.46 0.70 -10.11
C HIS A 481 3.78 1.45 -10.23
N VAL A 482 4.84 0.80 -10.77
CA VAL A 482 6.14 1.42 -11.03
C VAL A 482 6.30 1.86 -12.49
N ASP A 483 5.71 1.11 -13.42
CA ASP A 483 5.84 1.38 -14.86
C ASP A 483 5.10 2.64 -15.28
N ILE A 484 4.09 3.07 -14.52
CA ILE A 484 3.28 4.26 -14.80
C ILE A 484 4.12 5.55 -14.78
N MET A 485 5.33 5.55 -14.19
CA MET A 485 6.29 6.66 -14.30
C MET A 485 6.82 6.84 -15.73
N GLY A 486 6.76 5.79 -16.55
CA GLY A 486 7.06 5.83 -17.98
C GLY A 486 5.83 6.06 -18.87
N ASN A 487 4.63 6.22 -18.29
CA ASN A 487 3.40 6.41 -19.04
C ASN A 487 3.35 7.81 -19.66
N VAL A 488 3.18 7.88 -20.99
CA VAL A 488 3.24 9.13 -21.74
C VAL A 488 2.19 10.14 -21.27
N ALA A 489 0.96 9.69 -21.00
CA ALA A 489 -0.11 10.59 -20.54
C ALA A 489 0.16 11.10 -19.12
N LEU A 490 0.74 10.27 -18.25
CA LEU A 490 1.10 10.70 -16.89
C LEU A 490 2.22 11.73 -16.93
N ILE A 491 3.25 11.46 -17.73
CA ILE A 491 4.36 12.38 -17.92
C ILE A 491 3.83 13.71 -18.48
N GLU A 492 2.96 13.68 -19.49
CA GLU A 492 2.35 14.89 -20.04
C GLU A 492 1.63 15.71 -18.97
N ASP A 493 0.80 15.08 -18.13
CA ASP A 493 0.10 15.77 -17.04
C ASP A 493 1.09 16.42 -16.05
N VAL A 494 2.14 15.71 -15.66
CA VAL A 494 3.20 16.26 -14.77
C VAL A 494 3.91 17.43 -15.42
N LEU A 495 4.32 17.32 -16.69
CA LEU A 495 4.99 18.39 -17.42
C LEU A 495 4.11 19.63 -17.56
N ARG A 496 2.82 19.46 -17.84
CA ARG A 496 1.87 20.58 -17.99
C ARG A 496 1.67 21.33 -16.68
N VAL A 497 1.49 20.63 -15.56
CA VAL A 497 1.35 21.27 -14.23
C VAL A 497 2.64 21.99 -13.83
N ALA A 498 3.79 21.32 -14.04
CA ALA A 498 5.12 21.89 -13.82
C ALA A 498 5.33 23.18 -14.64
N ALA A 499 4.87 23.19 -15.89
CA ALA A 499 4.94 24.35 -16.80
C ALA A 499 3.96 25.48 -16.46
N GLY A 500 2.97 25.27 -15.58
CA GLY A 500 2.05 26.32 -15.18
C GLY A 500 0.57 25.93 -15.19
N ALA A 501 0.19 24.84 -15.85
CA ALA A 501 -1.21 24.46 -15.99
C ALA A 501 -1.89 24.18 -14.65
N SER A 502 -3.19 24.44 -14.62
CA SER A 502 -4.15 24.06 -13.58
C SER A 502 -4.88 22.77 -13.96
N GLY A 503 -5.58 22.16 -13.00
CA GLY A 503 -6.31 20.92 -13.24
C GLY A 503 -7.45 21.10 -14.23
N VAL A 504 -8.05 22.29 -14.28
CA VAL A 504 -9.06 22.66 -15.29
C VAL A 504 -8.45 22.64 -16.70
N GLU A 505 -7.25 23.17 -16.88
CA GLU A 505 -6.54 23.15 -18.18
C GLU A 505 -6.08 21.75 -18.59
N LEU A 506 -5.91 20.83 -17.63
CA LEU A 506 -5.70 19.40 -17.91
C LEU A 506 -6.99 18.65 -18.28
N GLY A 507 -8.15 19.30 -18.24
CA GLY A 507 -9.46 18.71 -18.50
C GLY A 507 -10.16 18.11 -17.27
N GLY A 508 -9.68 18.41 -16.05
CA GLY A 508 -10.29 17.95 -14.80
C GLY A 508 -10.09 16.46 -14.53
N ASP A 509 -11.14 15.80 -14.06
CA ASP A 509 -11.11 14.38 -13.76
C ASP A 509 -11.07 13.51 -15.01
N LYS A 510 -10.36 12.39 -14.90
CA LYS A 510 -10.30 11.32 -15.90
C LYS A 510 -10.47 10.00 -15.16
N ILE A 511 -11.68 9.44 -15.21
CA ILE A 511 -12.09 8.25 -14.43
C ILE A 511 -12.59 7.17 -15.40
N TYR A 512 -12.05 5.96 -15.25
CA TYR A 512 -12.42 4.74 -15.95
C TYR A 512 -12.93 3.65 -15.01
N SER A 513 -12.47 3.64 -13.75
CA SER A 513 -12.83 2.68 -12.72
C SER A 513 -14.18 3.01 -12.07
N ASP A 514 -14.66 2.09 -11.23
CA ASP A 514 -15.87 2.26 -10.45
C ASP A 514 -15.67 3.11 -9.18
N ILE A 515 -14.58 3.88 -9.05
CA ILE A 515 -14.24 4.59 -7.80
C ILE A 515 -15.36 5.51 -7.30
N MET A 516 -16.09 6.19 -8.18
CA MET A 516 -17.20 7.04 -7.78
C MET A 516 -18.31 6.20 -7.13
N LYS A 517 -18.69 5.08 -7.75
CA LYS A 517 -19.68 4.13 -7.22
C LYS A 517 -19.22 3.48 -5.91
N MET A 518 -17.95 3.06 -5.82
CA MET A 518 -17.37 2.53 -4.59
C MET A 518 -17.38 3.57 -3.47
N SER A 519 -17.13 4.83 -3.79
CA SER A 519 -17.13 5.91 -2.80
C SER A 519 -18.53 6.20 -2.26
N GLU A 520 -19.59 6.11 -3.08
CA GLU A 520 -20.99 6.29 -2.65
C GLU A 520 -21.40 5.24 -1.62
N LYS A 521 -20.92 4.01 -1.80
CA LYS A 521 -21.14 2.86 -0.91
C LYS A 521 -20.50 3.02 0.48
N ILE A 522 -19.48 3.86 0.61
CA ILE A 522 -18.77 4.11 1.88
C ILE A 522 -19.47 5.23 2.66
N ASN A 523 -20.00 4.89 3.83
CA ASN A 523 -20.69 5.83 4.70
C ASN A 523 -19.79 6.29 5.86
N ILE A 524 -19.11 7.41 5.65
CA ILE A 524 -18.34 8.13 6.70
C ILE A 524 -18.84 9.57 6.76
N HIS A 525 -18.75 10.19 7.94
CA HIS A 525 -19.08 11.61 8.09
C HIS A 525 -18.06 12.46 7.32
N LEU A 526 -18.54 13.32 6.42
CA LEU A 526 -17.74 14.22 5.59
C LEU A 526 -17.98 15.67 5.95
#